data_AF-A0A1V5SJR9-F1
#
_entry.id   AF-A0A1V5SJR9-F1
#
_cell.length_a   1.000
_cell.length_b   1.000
_cell.length_c   1.000
_cell.angle_alpha   90.00
_cell.angle_beta   90.00
_cell.angle_gamma   90.00
#
_symmetry.space_group_name_H-M   'P 1'
#
loop_
_entity.id
_entity.type
_entity.pdbx_description
1 polymer ?
#
loop_
_entity_poly.entity_id
_entity_poly.type
_entity_poly.pdbx_seq_one_letter_code
_entity_poly.pdbx_strand_id
1 'polypeptide(L)'
;MSLKFYHFLKILILIVLVVSLVGFAFLMNSCTPEVCTTWSQFCVATLIGAPSSNEINECPSEVLICPGETAVLYWNVSSDVTSIKITSEFGTTYGPFTATSGSQYVSPLVTTRYTLTAEGKCKSENTVTVHVVAGGETQTLLAKGSPETGVWVVDISPVTTSTSIIVSLIKTLPCTDGSFWNKWGLKKTDLDSTVTFLDVTDVDTSANDIPLVGSWEFTPKDASYQKDTACFLVTIKCTEVYPTPTPSPFPPYSPPPPTHQ
;
A
#
# COMPACT_ATOMS: atom_id res chain seq x y z
N MET A 1 -36.33 66.08 -41.09
CA MET A 1 -35.37 65.29 -40.29
C MET A 1 -34.37 64.69 -41.27
N SER A 2 -33.16 65.25 -41.30
CA SER A 2 -32.20 65.11 -42.40
C SER A 2 -31.58 63.71 -42.47
N LEU A 3 -31.54 63.11 -43.66
CA LEU A 3 -30.90 61.82 -43.98
C LEU A 3 -29.47 61.69 -43.41
N LYS A 4 -28.77 62.82 -43.26
CA LYS A 4 -27.43 62.90 -42.66
C LYS A 4 -27.40 62.58 -41.16
N PHE A 5 -28.45 62.93 -40.41
CA PHE A 5 -28.52 62.68 -38.97
C PHE A 5 -28.78 61.19 -38.67
N TYR A 6 -29.63 60.55 -39.49
CA TYR A 6 -29.88 59.11 -39.41
C TYR A 6 -28.62 58.28 -39.72
N HIS A 7 -27.82 58.73 -40.70
CA HIS A 7 -26.58 58.06 -41.06
C HIS A 7 -25.51 58.18 -39.97
N PHE A 8 -25.41 59.35 -39.33
CA PHE A 8 -24.48 59.58 -38.21
C PHE A 8 -24.86 58.77 -36.97
N LEU A 9 -26.16 58.72 -36.64
CA LEU A 9 -26.67 57.95 -35.51
C LEU A 9 -26.46 56.43 -35.71
N LYS A 10 -26.63 55.92 -36.93
CA LYS A 10 -26.33 54.52 -37.27
C LYS A 10 -24.85 54.17 -37.08
N ILE A 11 -23.94 55.04 -37.51
CA ILE A 11 -22.49 54.82 -37.38
C ILE A 11 -22.10 54.82 -35.89
N LEU A 12 -22.66 55.74 -35.10
CA LEU A 12 -22.39 55.81 -33.66
C LEU A 12 -22.87 54.55 -32.92
N ILE A 13 -24.07 54.06 -33.23
CA ILE A 13 -24.60 52.81 -32.65
C ILE A 13 -23.73 51.61 -33.04
N LEU A 14 -23.25 51.56 -34.29
CA LEU A 14 -22.37 50.49 -34.76
C LEU A 14 -21.02 50.49 -34.03
N ILE A 15 -20.44 51.67 -33.78
CA ILE A 15 -19.19 51.80 -33.02
C ILE A 15 -19.40 51.35 -31.57
N VAL A 16 -20.49 51.76 -30.92
CA VAL A 16 -20.79 51.33 -29.54
C VAL A 16 -21.00 49.81 -29.46
N LEU A 17 -21.70 49.21 -30.44
CA LEU A 17 -21.89 47.76 -30.49
C LEU A 17 -20.58 47.02 -30.70
N VAL A 18 -19.68 47.51 -31.58
CA VAL A 18 -18.37 46.90 -31.82
C VAL A 18 -17.48 47.02 -30.58
N VAL A 19 -17.42 48.20 -29.95
CA VAL A 19 -16.64 48.40 -28.71
C VAL A 19 -17.18 47.55 -27.57
N SER A 20 -18.51 47.41 -27.45
CA SER A 20 -19.14 46.55 -26.45
C SER A 20 -18.88 45.06 -26.73
N LEU A 21 -18.91 44.61 -27.99
CA LEU A 21 -18.60 43.21 -28.34
C LEU A 21 -17.12 42.88 -28.08
N VAL A 22 -16.22 43.79 -28.42
CA VAL A 22 -14.78 43.62 -28.18
C VAL A 22 -14.50 43.66 -26.67
N GLY A 23 -15.08 44.60 -25.93
CA GLY A 23 -14.97 44.67 -24.47
C GLY A 23 -15.52 43.42 -23.78
N PHE A 24 -16.65 42.87 -24.27
CA PHE A 24 -17.23 41.63 -23.75
C PHE A 24 -16.35 40.40 -24.08
N ALA A 25 -15.74 40.35 -25.27
CA ALA A 25 -14.79 39.29 -25.63
C ALA A 25 -13.51 39.34 -24.77
N PHE A 26 -13.02 40.53 -24.40
CA PHE A 26 -11.88 40.66 -23.48
C PHE A 26 -12.20 40.23 -22.05
N LEU A 27 -13.44 40.47 -21.57
CA LEU A 27 -13.87 40.02 -20.24
C LEU A 27 -14.00 38.49 -20.16
N MET A 28 -14.45 37.84 -21.23
CA MET A 28 -14.60 36.37 -21.27
C MET A 28 -13.28 35.60 -21.42
N ASN A 29 -12.15 36.28 -21.67
CA ASN A 29 -10.84 35.64 -21.84
C ASN A 29 -9.99 35.55 -20.55
N SER A 30 -10.56 35.96 -19.41
CA SER A 30 -9.85 36.01 -18.11
C SER A 30 -10.23 34.88 -17.14
N CYS A 31 -11.04 33.92 -17.58
CA CYS A 31 -11.45 32.77 -16.78
C CYS A 31 -11.36 31.46 -17.59
N THR A 32 -10.15 31.12 -18.07
CA THR A 32 -9.86 29.69 -18.26
C THR A 32 -9.64 29.13 -16.87
N PRO A 33 -10.46 28.18 -16.36
CA PRO A 33 -10.11 27.48 -15.13
C PRO A 33 -8.74 26.84 -15.35
N GLU A 34 -7.74 27.27 -14.59
CA GLU A 34 -6.42 26.65 -14.60
C GLU A 34 -6.64 25.18 -14.22
N VAL A 35 -6.44 24.28 -15.17
CA VAL A 35 -6.70 22.86 -14.96
C VAL A 35 -5.68 22.37 -13.94
N CYS A 36 -6.16 21.92 -12.78
CA CYS A 36 -5.34 21.29 -11.76
C CYS A 36 -4.70 20.01 -12.32
N THR A 37 -3.40 20.06 -12.60
CA THR A 37 -2.60 18.90 -13.00
C THR A 37 -1.74 18.34 -11.87
N THR A 38 -1.98 18.74 -10.62
CA THR A 38 -1.29 18.15 -9.46
C THR A 38 -1.55 16.66 -9.42
N TRP A 39 -0.49 15.88 -9.49
CA TRP A 39 -0.55 14.45 -9.25
C TRP A 39 0.35 14.13 -8.06
N SER A 40 -0.07 13.15 -7.27
CA SER A 40 0.77 12.62 -6.20
C SER A 40 0.64 11.11 -6.19
N GLN A 41 1.77 10.45 -5.96
CA GLN A 41 1.87 9.02 -5.77
C GLN A 41 2.41 8.79 -4.36
N PHE A 42 1.71 7.95 -3.61
CA PHE A 42 2.06 7.60 -2.23
C PHE A 42 1.98 6.09 -2.09
N CYS A 43 3.07 5.51 -1.63
CA CYS A 43 3.29 4.07 -1.61
C CYS A 43 3.84 3.64 -0.26
N VAL A 44 3.77 2.33 -0.01
CA VAL A 44 4.35 1.70 1.18
C VAL A 44 5.06 0.41 0.81
N ALA A 45 6.17 0.14 1.48
CA ALA A 45 6.93 -1.10 1.34
C ALA A 45 7.50 -1.54 2.70
N THR A 46 7.90 -2.80 2.79
CA THR A 46 8.75 -3.27 3.90
C THR A 46 10.12 -2.58 3.87
N LEU A 47 10.84 -2.61 4.99
CA LEU A 47 12.19 -2.05 5.06
C LEU A 47 13.15 -2.65 4.02
N ILE A 48 13.05 -3.95 3.75
CA ILE A 48 13.97 -4.66 2.84
C ILE A 48 13.60 -4.48 1.36
N GLY A 49 12.35 -4.16 1.05
CA GLY A 49 11.86 -4.00 -0.31
C GLY A 49 11.61 -2.56 -0.75
N ALA A 50 11.82 -1.59 0.15
CA ALA A 50 11.65 -0.18 -0.19
C ALA A 50 12.62 0.25 -1.30
N PRO A 51 12.12 0.86 -2.40
CA PRO A 51 13.00 1.35 -3.46
C PRO A 51 13.85 2.52 -2.97
N SER A 52 14.99 2.73 -3.64
CA SER A 52 15.70 4.01 -3.51
C SER A 52 14.81 5.13 -4.06
N SER A 53 14.88 6.34 -3.50
CA SER A 53 13.95 7.45 -3.75
C SER A 53 13.77 7.88 -5.21
N ASN A 54 14.63 7.40 -6.12
CA ASN A 54 14.67 7.82 -7.52
C ASN A 54 14.03 6.81 -8.48
N GLU A 55 13.55 5.65 -8.00
CA GLU A 55 12.98 4.58 -8.84
C GLU A 55 11.71 4.00 -8.21
N ILE A 56 10.56 4.65 -8.40
CA ILE A 56 9.25 4.05 -8.05
C ILE A 56 8.79 3.17 -9.22
N ASN A 57 9.27 1.93 -9.25
CA ASN A 57 8.79 0.91 -10.19
C ASN A 57 7.60 0.12 -9.63
N GLU A 58 7.54 -0.02 -8.30
CA GLU A 58 6.45 -0.67 -7.59
C GLU A 58 5.85 0.34 -6.60
N CYS A 59 4.52 0.43 -6.56
CA CYS A 59 3.82 1.34 -5.65
C CYS A 59 2.67 0.60 -4.96
N PRO A 60 2.97 -0.26 -3.98
CA PRO A 60 1.94 -0.91 -3.20
C PRO A 60 1.20 0.12 -2.34
N SER A 61 -0.12 -0.05 -2.24
CA SER A 61 -0.95 0.72 -1.32
C SER A 61 -1.08 0.06 0.06
N GLU A 62 -0.54 -1.15 0.22
CA GLU A 62 -0.62 -1.93 1.45
C GLU A 62 0.64 -2.79 1.63
N VAL A 63 1.05 -2.96 2.89
CA VAL A 63 2.11 -3.86 3.31
C VAL A 63 1.65 -4.67 4.52
N LEU A 64 2.05 -5.93 4.61
CA LEU A 64 1.89 -6.79 5.78
C LEU A 64 3.19 -6.85 6.57
N ILE A 65 3.15 -6.44 7.84
CA ILE A 65 4.29 -6.47 8.76
C ILE A 65 3.92 -7.07 10.11
N CYS A 66 4.92 -7.42 10.90
CA CYS A 66 4.74 -7.76 12.30
C CYS A 66 4.69 -6.51 13.20
N PRO A 67 4.08 -6.60 14.40
CA PRO A 67 3.98 -5.46 15.30
C PRO A 67 5.34 -4.83 15.60
N GLY A 68 5.45 -3.51 15.36
CA GLY A 68 6.67 -2.75 15.63
C GLY A 68 7.77 -2.91 14.58
N GLU A 69 7.58 -3.72 13.54
CA GLU A 69 8.50 -3.72 12.40
C GLU A 69 8.42 -2.40 11.62
N THR A 70 9.50 -2.09 10.91
CA THR A 70 9.60 -0.87 10.13
C THR A 70 9.03 -1.06 8.73
N ALA A 71 8.06 -0.22 8.37
CA ALA A 71 7.63 0.03 7.00
C ALA A 71 8.17 1.37 6.51
N VAL A 72 8.34 1.50 5.20
CA VAL A 72 8.80 2.72 4.54
C VAL A 72 7.66 3.29 3.73
N LEU A 73 7.16 4.45 4.14
CA LEU A 73 6.28 5.27 3.35
C LEU A 73 7.13 6.05 2.36
N TYR A 74 6.75 6.12 1.09
CA TYR A 74 7.49 6.89 0.10
C TYR A 74 6.56 7.54 -0.92
N TRP A 75 7.02 8.66 -1.47
CA TRP A 75 6.19 9.47 -2.35
C TRP A 75 6.98 10.06 -3.51
N ASN A 76 6.22 10.37 -4.56
CA ASN A 76 6.64 11.23 -5.65
C ASN A 76 5.44 12.06 -6.09
N VAL A 77 5.63 13.37 -6.14
CA VAL A 77 4.57 14.34 -6.43
C VAL A 77 5.03 15.33 -7.50
N SER A 78 4.08 16.01 -8.12
CA SER A 78 4.36 17.03 -9.12
C SER A 78 5.16 18.21 -8.54
N SER A 79 5.93 18.87 -9.41
CA SER A 79 6.84 19.97 -9.01
C SER A 79 6.14 21.25 -8.54
N ASP A 80 4.83 21.36 -8.74
CA ASP A 80 4.00 22.46 -8.27
C ASP A 80 3.46 22.26 -6.85
N VAL A 81 3.75 21.11 -6.21
CA VAL A 81 3.52 20.88 -4.78
C VAL A 81 4.56 21.63 -3.95
N THR A 82 4.09 22.38 -2.96
CA THR A 82 4.92 23.21 -2.07
C THR A 82 4.99 22.66 -0.64
N SER A 83 4.03 21.83 -0.24
CA SER A 83 3.96 21.25 1.10
C SER A 83 3.38 19.85 1.04
N ILE A 84 4.01 18.92 1.75
CA ILE A 84 3.54 17.53 1.89
C ILE A 84 3.43 17.23 3.38
N LYS A 85 2.29 16.67 3.79
CA LYS A 85 2.04 16.23 5.16
C LYS A 85 1.57 14.79 5.13
N ILE A 86 2.10 13.94 6.01
CA ILE A 86 1.60 12.57 6.18
C ILE A 86 0.94 12.49 7.55
N THR A 87 -0.31 12.04 7.61
CA THR A 87 -1.06 11.91 8.87
C THR A 87 -1.53 10.47 9.02
N SER A 88 -1.26 9.84 10.17
CA SER A 88 -1.87 8.55 10.51
C SER A 88 -3.32 8.76 10.96
N GLU A 89 -4.16 7.73 10.83
CA GLU A 89 -5.53 7.81 11.32
C GLU A 89 -5.65 7.99 12.85
N PHE A 90 -4.56 7.76 13.59
CA PHE A 90 -4.43 8.05 15.02
C PHE A 90 -3.89 9.47 15.32
N GLY A 91 -3.73 10.31 14.30
CA GLY A 91 -3.35 11.72 14.43
C GLY A 91 -1.85 12.02 14.47
N THR A 92 -0.98 11.00 14.39
CA THR A 92 0.46 11.23 14.25
C THR A 92 0.74 11.90 12.92
N THR A 93 1.52 12.98 12.92
CA THR A 93 1.81 13.78 11.74
C THR A 93 3.31 13.80 11.47
N TYR A 94 3.68 13.62 10.20
CA TYR A 94 5.02 13.82 9.68
C TYR A 94 5.03 14.97 8.66
N GLY A 95 6.11 15.74 8.64
CA GLY A 95 6.27 16.94 7.80
C GLY A 95 6.00 18.26 8.56
N PRO A 96 5.79 19.38 7.85
CA PRO A 96 5.68 19.46 6.38
C PRO A 96 7.01 19.15 5.68
N PHE A 97 6.93 18.48 4.54
CA PHE A 97 8.05 18.27 3.63
C PHE A 97 7.90 19.17 2.41
N THR A 98 9.03 19.65 1.87
CA THR A 98 9.06 20.49 0.65
C THR A 98 9.69 19.75 -0.54
N ALA A 99 10.23 18.54 -0.32
CA ALA A 99 10.81 17.73 -1.37
C ALA A 99 9.71 16.99 -2.15
N THR A 100 9.76 17.08 -3.47
CA THR A 100 8.78 16.45 -4.39
C THR A 100 8.86 14.93 -4.41
N SER A 101 9.95 14.35 -3.92
CA SER A 101 10.07 12.94 -3.62
C SER A 101 10.76 12.74 -2.27
N GLY A 102 10.47 11.62 -1.62
CA GLY A 102 11.05 11.31 -0.32
C GLY A 102 10.51 10.02 0.28
N SER A 103 10.99 9.73 1.48
CA SER A 103 10.54 8.60 2.27
C SER A 103 10.46 8.94 3.76
N GLN A 104 9.64 8.18 4.48
CA GLN A 104 9.42 8.28 5.90
C GLN A 104 9.27 6.87 6.49
N TYR A 105 10.10 6.55 7.47
CA TYR A 105 10.01 5.30 8.22
C TYR A 105 8.91 5.37 9.27
N VAL A 106 8.15 4.28 9.43
CA VAL A 106 7.10 4.13 10.44
C VAL A 106 7.14 2.73 11.03
N SER A 107 6.79 2.60 12.32
CA SER A 107 6.80 1.32 13.04
C SER A 107 5.53 1.14 13.88
N PRO A 108 4.36 0.96 13.25
CA PRO A 108 3.10 0.85 13.99
C PRO A 108 2.98 -0.49 14.74
N LEU A 109 2.27 -0.46 15.87
CA LEU A 109 1.95 -1.65 16.68
C LEU A 109 0.60 -2.29 16.32
N VAL A 110 -0.23 -1.56 15.57
CA VAL A 110 -1.56 -1.99 15.11
C VAL A 110 -1.74 -1.54 13.67
N THR A 111 -2.63 -2.19 12.92
CA THR A 111 -2.94 -1.77 11.54
C THR A 111 -3.24 -0.28 11.50
N THR A 112 -2.50 0.44 10.66
CA THR A 112 -2.54 1.89 10.62
C THR A 112 -2.59 2.36 9.17
N ARG A 113 -3.60 3.16 8.85
CA ARG A 113 -3.70 3.89 7.59
C ARG A 113 -2.99 5.24 7.70
N TYR A 114 -2.24 5.58 6.67
CA TYR A 114 -1.54 6.85 6.50
C TYR A 114 -2.14 7.59 5.31
N THR A 115 -2.39 8.88 5.50
CA THR A 115 -2.86 9.80 4.45
C THR A 115 -1.75 10.80 4.14
N LEU A 116 -1.28 10.82 2.90
CA LEU A 116 -0.44 11.89 2.37
C LEU A 116 -1.34 12.99 1.82
N THR A 117 -1.11 14.21 2.29
CA THR A 117 -1.73 15.44 1.79
C THR A 117 -0.65 16.26 1.09
N ALA A 118 -0.77 16.42 -0.21
CA ALA A 118 0.07 17.29 -1.02
C ALA A 118 -0.67 18.60 -1.31
N GLU A 119 -0.07 19.72 -0.93
CA GLU A 119 -0.59 21.07 -1.14
C GLU A 119 0.36 21.85 -2.05
N GLY A 120 -0.21 22.53 -3.04
CA GLY A 120 0.51 23.35 -3.99
C GLY A 120 -0.45 24.29 -4.69
N LYS A 121 -0.41 24.32 -6.02
CA LYS A 121 -1.49 24.95 -6.80
C LYS A 121 -2.86 24.32 -6.51
N CYS A 122 -2.87 23.02 -6.26
CA CYS A 122 -4.06 22.27 -5.88
C CYS A 122 -3.73 21.33 -4.71
N LYS A 123 -4.77 20.78 -4.08
CA LYS A 123 -4.65 19.82 -2.99
C LYS A 123 -4.93 18.41 -3.51
N SER A 124 -4.08 17.45 -3.17
CA SER A 124 -4.25 16.03 -3.47
C SER A 124 -4.06 15.20 -2.20
N GLU A 125 -4.82 14.12 -2.08
CA GLU A 125 -4.74 13.18 -0.96
C GLU A 125 -4.63 11.75 -1.46
N ASN A 126 -3.71 10.98 -0.89
CA ASN A 126 -3.53 9.56 -1.16
C ASN A 126 -3.39 8.79 0.15
N THR A 127 -3.82 7.54 0.15
CA THR A 127 -3.79 6.70 1.36
C THR A 127 -3.05 5.40 1.11
N VAL A 128 -2.30 4.96 2.10
CA VAL A 128 -1.70 3.62 2.17
C VAL A 128 -1.96 3.00 3.53
N THR A 129 -1.92 1.67 3.59
CA THR A 129 -2.16 0.90 4.82
C THR A 129 -0.92 0.12 5.21
N VAL A 130 -0.52 0.23 6.47
CA VAL A 130 0.40 -0.72 7.08
C VAL A 130 -0.43 -1.70 7.89
N HIS A 131 -0.64 -2.90 7.35
CA HIS A 131 -1.36 -3.97 8.02
C HIS A 131 -0.43 -4.67 9.00
N VAL A 132 -0.79 -4.66 10.28
CA VAL A 132 -0.05 -5.34 11.34
C VAL A 132 -0.72 -6.66 11.67
N VAL A 133 0.01 -7.77 11.46
CA VAL A 133 -0.51 -9.13 11.68
C VAL A 133 -0.70 -9.39 13.17
N ALA A 134 -1.94 -9.59 13.60
CA ALA A 134 -2.30 -9.82 15.01
C ALA A 134 -2.04 -11.27 15.50
N GLY A 135 -1.63 -12.17 14.60
CA GLY A 135 -1.41 -13.59 14.87
C GLY A 135 -2.68 -14.44 14.74
N GLY A 136 -2.60 -15.58 14.05
CA GLY A 136 -3.76 -16.43 13.78
C GLY A 136 -4.72 -15.84 12.73
N GLU A 137 -4.29 -14.80 12.03
CA GLU A 137 -5.04 -14.19 10.94
C GLU A 137 -5.03 -15.12 9.71
N THR A 138 -6.11 -15.12 8.93
CA THR A 138 -6.18 -15.92 7.71
C THR A 138 -5.99 -15.06 6.46
N GLN A 139 -5.18 -15.54 5.51
CA GLN A 139 -4.99 -14.92 4.20
C GLN A 139 -5.34 -15.91 3.10
N THR A 140 -5.90 -15.41 2.00
CA THR A 140 -6.21 -16.23 0.83
C THR A 140 -5.08 -16.12 -0.19
N LEU A 141 -4.49 -17.25 -0.54
CA LEU A 141 -3.55 -17.36 -1.65
C LEU A 141 -4.31 -17.75 -2.90
N LEU A 142 -4.26 -16.88 -3.92
CA LEU A 142 -4.82 -17.16 -5.24
C LEU A 142 -3.68 -17.56 -6.18
N ALA A 143 -3.52 -18.87 -6.37
CA ALA A 143 -2.54 -19.41 -7.31
C ALA A 143 -3.11 -19.43 -8.72
N LYS A 144 -2.32 -18.94 -9.68
CA LYS A 144 -2.68 -18.96 -11.11
C LYS A 144 -1.83 -19.98 -11.83
N GLY A 145 -2.44 -20.76 -12.71
CA GLY A 145 -1.78 -21.85 -13.39
C GLY A 145 -2.50 -22.26 -14.66
N SER A 146 -2.03 -23.34 -15.27
CA SER A 146 -2.65 -23.92 -16.45
C SER A 146 -2.80 -25.43 -16.29
N PRO A 147 -3.93 -26.02 -16.69
CA PRO A 147 -4.08 -27.47 -16.79
C PRO A 147 -3.04 -28.13 -17.70
N GLU A 148 -2.50 -27.39 -18.67
CA GLU A 148 -1.47 -27.88 -19.61
C GLU A 148 -0.12 -28.07 -18.94
N THR A 149 0.24 -27.14 -18.03
CA THR A 149 1.49 -27.22 -17.26
C THR A 149 1.34 -28.10 -16.03
N GLY A 150 0.12 -28.22 -15.50
CA GLY A 150 -0.15 -28.94 -14.26
C GLY A 150 0.41 -28.23 -13.02
N VAL A 151 0.71 -26.94 -13.12
CA VAL A 151 1.35 -26.16 -12.06
C VAL A 151 0.64 -24.82 -11.87
N TRP A 152 0.32 -24.50 -10.61
CA TRP A 152 -0.28 -23.25 -10.16
C TRP A 152 0.69 -22.53 -9.23
N VAL A 153 0.97 -21.27 -9.52
CA VAL A 153 1.98 -20.50 -8.79
C VAL A 153 1.36 -19.24 -8.19
N VAL A 154 1.83 -18.89 -6.99
CA VAL A 154 1.67 -17.56 -6.40
C VAL A 154 2.98 -17.13 -5.78
N ASP A 155 3.44 -15.95 -6.18
CA ASP A 155 4.66 -15.34 -5.64
C ASP A 155 4.27 -14.23 -4.66
N ILE A 156 4.80 -14.32 -3.44
CA ILE A 156 4.60 -13.31 -2.40
C ILE A 156 5.86 -12.47 -2.30
N SER A 157 5.73 -11.18 -2.60
CA SER A 157 6.85 -10.24 -2.68
C SER A 157 7.36 -9.83 -1.29
N PRO A 158 8.70 -9.77 -1.08
CA PRO A 158 9.25 -9.16 0.13
C PRO A 158 8.99 -7.66 0.21
N VAL A 159 8.59 -7.00 -0.88
CA VAL A 159 8.25 -5.57 -0.89
C VAL A 159 6.96 -5.30 -0.14
N THR A 160 5.96 -6.18 -0.26
CA THR A 160 4.64 -6.01 0.35
C THR A 160 4.41 -6.87 1.58
N THR A 161 5.32 -7.81 1.89
CA THR A 161 5.15 -8.75 3.00
C THR A 161 6.46 -8.94 3.76
N SER A 162 6.41 -8.81 5.08
CA SER A 162 7.55 -9.07 5.95
C SER A 162 8.00 -10.52 5.92
N THR A 163 9.32 -10.74 5.92
CA THR A 163 9.95 -12.06 6.04
C THR A 163 9.76 -12.69 7.42
N SER A 164 9.34 -11.92 8.43
CA SER A 164 9.02 -12.42 9.77
C SER A 164 7.60 -13.02 9.85
N ILE A 165 6.80 -12.91 8.79
CA ILE A 165 5.48 -13.54 8.73
C ILE A 165 5.64 -14.97 8.25
N ILE A 166 5.10 -15.90 9.03
CA ILE A 166 5.15 -17.33 8.79
C ILE A 166 3.75 -17.92 8.68
N VAL A 167 3.65 -19.03 7.95
CA VAL A 167 2.42 -19.79 7.77
C VAL A 167 2.38 -20.94 8.75
N SER A 168 1.37 -20.95 9.61
CA SER A 168 1.17 -21.99 10.62
C SER A 168 0.29 -23.14 10.11
N LEU A 169 -0.77 -22.80 9.38
CA LEU A 169 -1.72 -23.75 8.80
C LEU A 169 -2.00 -23.39 7.34
N ILE A 170 -2.28 -24.39 6.52
CA ILE A 170 -2.73 -24.22 5.14
C ILE A 170 -3.80 -25.27 4.80
N LYS A 171 -4.82 -24.85 4.05
CA LYS A 171 -5.79 -25.74 3.42
C LYS A 171 -6.25 -25.22 2.07
N THR A 172 -6.82 -26.09 1.26
CA THR A 172 -7.54 -25.69 0.04
C THR A 172 -8.86 -25.00 0.41
N LEU A 173 -9.30 -24.06 -0.42
CA LEU A 173 -10.58 -23.38 -0.31
C LEU A 173 -11.25 -23.37 -1.68
N PRO A 174 -12.58 -23.52 -1.78
CA PRO A 174 -13.28 -23.26 -3.03
C PRO A 174 -13.02 -21.82 -3.50
N CYS A 175 -12.59 -21.66 -4.74
CA CYS A 175 -12.47 -20.35 -5.36
C CYS A 175 -13.85 -19.75 -5.66
N THR A 176 -13.89 -18.44 -5.93
CA THR A 176 -15.12 -17.72 -6.28
C THR A 176 -15.78 -18.22 -7.56
N ASP A 177 -15.00 -18.83 -8.47
CA ASP A 177 -15.48 -19.46 -9.70
C ASP A 177 -16.01 -20.89 -9.49
N GLY A 178 -16.07 -21.34 -8.23
CA GLY A 178 -16.49 -22.68 -7.83
C GLY A 178 -15.43 -23.76 -8.05
N SER A 179 -14.22 -23.39 -8.47
CA SER A 179 -13.13 -24.35 -8.63
C SER A 179 -12.64 -24.84 -7.27
N PHE A 180 -12.42 -26.16 -7.17
CA PHE A 180 -12.02 -26.80 -5.93
C PHE A 180 -11.29 -28.11 -6.22
N TRP A 181 -10.23 -28.35 -5.46
CA TRP A 181 -9.51 -29.60 -5.44
C TRP A 181 -8.89 -29.81 -4.07
N ASN A 182 -8.98 -31.03 -3.54
CA ASN A 182 -8.62 -31.33 -2.15
C ASN A 182 -7.32 -32.14 -1.99
N LYS A 183 -6.56 -32.31 -3.06
CA LYS A 183 -5.27 -33.03 -3.01
C LYS A 183 -4.21 -32.31 -3.82
N TRP A 184 -3.36 -31.55 -3.15
CA TRP A 184 -2.28 -30.80 -3.77
C TRP A 184 -0.94 -31.22 -3.18
N GLY A 185 0.07 -31.37 -4.02
CA GLY A 185 1.45 -31.23 -3.61
C GLY A 185 1.81 -29.76 -3.64
N LEU A 186 2.41 -29.26 -2.57
CA LEU A 186 2.98 -27.92 -2.46
C LEU A 186 4.49 -28.02 -2.46
N LYS A 187 5.13 -27.21 -3.30
CA LYS A 187 6.55 -26.90 -3.26
C LYS A 187 6.68 -25.41 -2.95
N LYS A 188 7.22 -25.09 -1.78
CA LYS A 188 7.52 -23.72 -1.35
C LYS A 188 9.00 -23.44 -1.57
N THR A 189 9.31 -22.35 -2.28
CA THR A 189 10.68 -21.84 -2.45
C THR A 189 10.82 -20.51 -1.71
N ASP A 190 11.79 -20.43 -0.80
CA ASP A 190 12.09 -19.23 -0.02
C ASP A 190 13.06 -18.30 -0.78
N LEU A 191 13.26 -17.08 -0.26
CA LEU A 191 14.14 -16.08 -0.90
C LEU A 191 15.61 -16.54 -0.99
N ASP A 192 16.04 -17.40 -0.06
CA ASP A 192 17.36 -18.02 -0.04
C ASP A 192 17.46 -19.28 -0.91
N SER A 193 16.40 -19.58 -1.68
CA SER A 193 16.24 -20.80 -2.48
C SER A 193 16.06 -22.08 -1.68
N THR A 194 15.82 -22.01 -0.36
CA THR A 194 15.41 -23.17 0.44
C THR A 194 14.05 -23.67 -0.06
N VAL A 195 13.93 -25.00 -0.22
CA VAL A 195 12.71 -25.63 -0.74
C VAL A 195 12.07 -26.53 0.30
N THR A 196 10.77 -26.34 0.53
CA THR A 196 9.95 -27.18 1.42
C THR A 196 8.82 -27.84 0.63
N PHE A 197 8.54 -29.11 0.90
CA PHE A 197 7.44 -29.85 0.30
C PHE A 197 6.38 -30.21 1.33
N LEU A 198 5.11 -29.99 1.00
CA LEU A 198 3.97 -30.34 1.85
C LEU A 198 2.82 -30.89 1.01
N ASP A 199 1.89 -31.57 1.68
CA ASP A 199 0.62 -31.98 1.09
C ASP A 199 -0.50 -31.10 1.63
N VAL A 200 -1.28 -30.51 0.73
CA VAL A 200 -2.38 -29.61 1.08
C VAL A 200 -3.71 -30.27 0.74
N THR A 201 -4.59 -30.29 1.74
CA THR A 201 -5.93 -30.88 1.64
C THR A 201 -7.00 -29.88 2.06
N ASP A 202 -8.25 -30.31 2.14
CA ASP A 202 -9.39 -29.50 2.59
C ASP A 202 -9.50 -29.36 4.10
N VAL A 203 -8.62 -30.06 4.84
CA VAL A 203 -8.42 -29.87 6.28
C VAL A 203 -7.16 -29.06 6.53
N ASP A 204 -7.13 -28.35 7.68
CA ASP A 204 -5.97 -27.57 8.08
C ASP A 204 -4.74 -28.48 8.27
N THR A 205 -3.77 -28.34 7.37
CA THR A 205 -2.47 -29.01 7.47
C THR A 205 -1.48 -28.04 8.12
N SER A 206 -0.64 -28.52 9.04
CA SER A 206 0.47 -27.71 9.55
C SER A 206 1.45 -27.37 8.43
N ALA A 207 1.77 -26.08 8.31
CA ALA A 207 2.73 -25.58 7.35
C ALA A 207 4.16 -25.47 7.92
N ASN A 208 4.42 -26.05 9.11
CA ASN A 208 5.72 -26.06 9.77
C ASN A 208 6.37 -24.67 9.95
N ASP A 209 5.54 -23.63 10.12
CA ASP A 209 6.01 -22.26 10.36
C ASP A 209 6.97 -21.74 9.25
N ILE A 210 6.74 -22.16 8.00
CA ILE A 210 7.49 -21.68 6.83
C ILE A 210 7.21 -20.19 6.53
N PRO A 211 8.20 -19.42 6.03
CA PRO A 211 8.00 -18.03 5.64
C PRO A 211 6.87 -17.86 4.60
N LEU A 212 6.05 -16.82 4.78
CA LEU A 212 5.00 -16.47 3.82
C LEU A 212 5.59 -15.98 2.48
N VAL A 213 6.66 -15.20 2.54
CA VAL A 213 7.35 -14.62 1.39
C VAL A 213 8.02 -15.70 0.53
N GLY A 214 7.96 -15.56 -0.79
CA GLY A 214 8.60 -16.47 -1.76
C GLY A 214 7.59 -17.09 -2.73
N SER A 215 8.01 -18.15 -3.42
CA SER A 215 7.22 -18.79 -4.48
C SER A 215 6.51 -20.04 -3.99
N TRP A 216 5.18 -20.06 -4.11
CA TRP A 216 4.32 -21.19 -3.73
C TRP A 216 3.83 -21.88 -4.99
N GLU A 217 4.28 -23.11 -5.21
CA GLU A 217 3.98 -23.92 -6.38
C GLU A 217 3.08 -25.10 -5.98
N PHE A 218 1.91 -25.20 -6.59
CA PHE A 218 0.90 -26.22 -6.31
C PHE A 218 0.70 -27.13 -7.52
N THR A 219 0.73 -28.44 -7.28
CA THR A 219 0.51 -29.49 -8.29
C THR A 219 -0.61 -30.41 -7.85
N PRO A 220 -1.67 -30.62 -8.65
CA PRO A 220 -2.76 -31.51 -8.29
C PRO A 220 -2.27 -32.95 -8.25
N LYS A 221 -2.63 -33.68 -7.20
CA LYS A 221 -2.34 -35.12 -7.07
C LYS A 221 -3.52 -35.95 -7.57
N ASP A 222 -3.20 -37.12 -8.10
CA ASP A 222 -4.14 -38.20 -8.46
C ASP A 222 -5.20 -37.88 -9.52
N ALA A 223 -5.24 -36.66 -10.09
CA ALA A 223 -6.04 -36.34 -11.27
C ALA A 223 -5.60 -35.02 -11.93
N SER A 224 -6.18 -34.71 -13.10
CA SER A 224 -5.95 -33.46 -13.83
C SER A 224 -6.97 -32.40 -13.44
N TYR A 225 -6.53 -31.38 -12.69
CA TYR A 225 -7.32 -30.19 -12.38
C TYR A 225 -7.44 -29.28 -13.61
N GLN A 226 -8.66 -28.84 -13.93
CA GLN A 226 -9.01 -28.22 -15.24
C GLN A 226 -9.23 -26.71 -15.19
N LYS A 227 -8.86 -26.05 -14.09
CA LYS A 227 -9.13 -24.63 -13.85
C LYS A 227 -7.83 -23.85 -13.81
N ASP A 228 -7.85 -22.62 -14.28
CA ASP A 228 -6.69 -21.72 -14.31
C ASP A 228 -6.37 -21.09 -12.94
N THR A 229 -7.27 -21.26 -11.97
CA THR A 229 -7.12 -20.73 -10.61
C THR A 229 -7.27 -21.83 -9.57
N ALA A 230 -6.52 -21.71 -8.48
CA ALA A 230 -6.62 -22.53 -7.28
C ALA A 230 -6.49 -21.64 -6.05
N CYS A 231 -7.32 -21.87 -5.03
CA CYS A 231 -7.40 -21.02 -3.86
C CYS A 231 -7.02 -21.79 -2.61
N PHE A 232 -6.21 -21.16 -1.77
CA PHE A 232 -5.75 -21.74 -0.52
C PHE A 232 -5.99 -20.73 0.59
N LEU A 233 -6.37 -21.22 1.77
CA LEU A 233 -6.44 -20.42 2.97
C LEU A 233 -5.23 -20.75 3.82
N VAL A 234 -4.44 -19.73 4.16
CA VAL A 234 -3.30 -19.84 5.06
C VAL A 234 -3.60 -19.12 6.37
N THR A 235 -3.18 -19.69 7.49
CA THR A 235 -3.20 -19.01 8.79
C THR A 235 -1.81 -18.49 9.10
N ILE A 236 -1.68 -17.17 9.19
CA ILE A 236 -0.41 -16.48 9.33
C ILE A 236 -0.21 -16.00 10.77
N LYS A 237 1.05 -15.95 11.18
CA LYS A 237 1.48 -15.36 12.45
C LYS A 237 2.86 -14.74 12.27
N CYS A 238 3.25 -13.93 13.23
CA CYS A 238 4.62 -13.45 13.33
C CYS A 238 5.52 -14.51 13.96
N THR A 239 6.77 -14.57 13.52
CA THR A 239 7.81 -15.22 14.31
C THR A 239 7.87 -14.53 15.67
N GLU A 240 7.96 -15.33 16.73
CA GLU A 240 8.15 -14.82 18.09
C GLU A 240 9.49 -14.10 18.14
N VAL A 241 9.48 -12.79 17.93
CA VAL A 241 10.58 -11.93 18.38
C VAL A 241 10.41 -11.88 19.88
N TYR A 242 11.07 -12.78 20.61
CA TYR A 242 11.16 -12.66 22.07
C TYR A 242 11.52 -11.21 22.38
N PRO A 243 10.64 -10.41 23.02
CA PRO A 243 11.06 -9.11 23.49
C PRO A 243 12.20 -9.39 24.47
N THR A 244 13.36 -8.80 24.21
CA THR A 244 14.45 -8.75 25.19
C THR A 244 13.79 -8.41 26.54
N PRO A 245 13.96 -9.25 27.58
CA PRO A 245 13.19 -9.10 28.80
C PRO A 245 13.35 -7.67 29.28
N THR A 246 12.22 -6.98 29.47
CA THR A 246 12.17 -5.67 30.11
C THR A 246 13.09 -5.74 31.33
N PRO A 247 14.11 -4.87 31.46
CA PRO A 247 14.96 -4.90 32.64
C PRO A 247 14.04 -4.77 33.85
N SER A 248 14.07 -5.81 34.69
CA SER A 248 13.25 -5.89 35.90
C SER A 248 13.40 -4.57 36.67
N PRO A 249 12.31 -3.93 37.14
CA PRO A 249 12.44 -2.73 37.95
C PRO A 249 13.32 -3.06 39.15
N PHE A 250 14.42 -2.31 39.29
CA PHE A 250 15.34 -2.46 40.41
C PHE A 250 14.56 -2.57 41.72
N PRO A 251 14.90 -3.52 42.61
CA PRO A 251 14.23 -3.60 43.91
C PRO A 251 14.40 -2.26 44.64
N PRO A 252 13.37 -1.81 45.39
CA PRO A 252 13.45 -0.56 46.11
C PRO A 252 14.66 -0.57 47.04
N TYR A 253 15.46 0.49 46.93
CA TYR A 253 16.64 0.76 47.75
C TYR A 253 16.23 0.61 49.23
N SER A 254 16.76 -0.40 49.90
CA SER A 254 16.58 -0.55 51.34
C SER A 254 17.45 0.52 52.01
N PRO A 255 16.91 1.38 52.89
CA PRO A 255 17.73 2.34 53.61
C PRO A 255 18.72 1.60 54.52
N PRO A 256 19.94 2.13 54.70
CA PRO A 256 20.93 1.52 55.58
C PRO A 256 20.43 1.51 57.04
N PRO A 257 20.84 0.52 57.86
CA PRO A 257 20.44 0.45 59.27
C PRO A 257 20.93 1.69 60.02
N PRO A 258 20.20 2.16 61.04
CA PRO A 258 20.66 3.26 61.87
C PRO A 258 21.95 2.85 62.59
N THR A 259 23.01 3.59 62.36
CA THR A 259 24.25 3.51 63.15
C THR A 259 23.93 3.96 64.57
N HIS A 260 23.90 3.03 65.50
CA HIS A 260 24.07 3.34 66.92
C HIS A 260 25.56 3.49 67.19
N GLN A 261 26.03 4.75 67.27
CA GLN A 261 27.03 5.29 68.22
C GLN A 261 27.49 6.67 67.77
#